data_AF-Q5AZZ5-F1
#
_entry.id   AF-Q5AZZ5-F1
#
_cell.length_a   1.000
_cell.length_b   1.000
_cell.length_c   1.000
_cell.angle_alpha   90.00
_cell.angle_beta   90.00
_cell.angle_gamma   90.00
#
_symmetry.space_group_name_H-M   'P 1'
#
loop_
_entity.id
_entity.type
_entity.pdbx_description
1 polymer ?
#
loop_
_entity_poly.entity_id
_entity_poly.type
_entity_poly.pdbx_seq_one_letter_code
_entity_poly.pdbx_strand_id
1 'polypeptide(L)'
;MCFASMTKGVFALAIQSFVTADSMGVFPELKHFMGKHNPGTLEIVNKGIVEVPPKAWRWINEMQQIGAMMKDEGGFSRELRGFKGINPVLTHGCLIIVIAEDTVLGSEQIGHRKRGTTVEDVVAAVREGMATKEKVE
;
A
#
# COMPACT_ATOMS: atom_id res chain seq x y z
N MET A 1 9.42 12.31 10.85
CA MET A 1 8.50 12.01 9.73
C MET A 1 9.19 11.35 8.54
N CYS A 2 10.32 11.85 8.03
CA CYS A 2 11.00 11.24 6.87
C CYS A 2 11.38 9.75 7.04
N PHE A 3 11.87 9.34 8.21
CA PHE A 3 12.12 7.92 8.51
C PHE A 3 10.86 7.05 8.42
N ALA A 4 9.75 7.53 8.98
CA ALA A 4 8.46 6.84 8.90
C ALA A 4 7.95 6.79 7.46
N SER A 5 8.18 7.84 6.68
CA SER A 5 7.81 7.86 5.26
C SER A 5 8.57 6.83 4.43
N MET A 6 9.85 6.62 4.70
CA MET A 6 10.64 5.59 4.04
C MET A 6 10.17 4.19 4.41
N THR A 7 9.99 3.93 5.70
CA THR A 7 9.63 2.59 6.19
C THR A 7 8.19 2.20 5.82
N LYS A 8 7.22 3.12 5.95
CA LYS A 8 5.81 2.86 5.61
C LYS A 8 5.53 2.98 4.10
N GLY A 9 6.18 3.93 3.44
CA GLY A 9 6.00 4.17 2.00
C GLY A 9 6.48 3.00 1.15
N VAL A 10 7.55 2.30 1.55
CA VAL A 10 8.02 1.08 0.88
C VAL A 10 6.92 0.01 0.87
N PHE A 11 6.22 -0.20 1.99
CA PHE A 11 5.13 -1.18 2.04
C PHE A 11 3.92 -0.74 1.21
N ALA A 12 3.54 0.53 1.29
CA ALA A 12 2.45 1.06 0.46
C ALA A 12 2.75 0.88 -1.04
N LEU A 13 3.96 1.22 -1.48
CA LEU A 13 4.39 1.04 -2.87
C LEU A 13 4.41 -0.45 -3.27
N ALA A 14 4.89 -1.33 -2.39
CA ALA A 14 4.92 -2.76 -2.66
C ALA A 14 3.52 -3.35 -2.84
N ILE A 15 2.56 -3.01 -1.95
CA ILE A 15 1.17 -3.46 -2.07
C ILE A 15 0.56 -2.92 -3.37
N GLN A 16 0.75 -1.64 -3.69
CA GLN A 16 0.25 -1.05 -4.94
C GLN A 16 0.80 -1.78 -6.17
N SER A 17 2.09 -2.10 -6.15
CA SER A 17 2.76 -2.82 -7.24
C SER A 17 2.24 -4.25 -7.38
N PHE A 18 2.02 -4.97 -6.27
CA PHE A 18 1.53 -6.34 -6.27
C PHE A 18 0.07 -6.43 -6.69
N VAL A 19 -0.78 -5.54 -6.19
CA VAL A 19 -2.19 -5.44 -6.59
C VAL A 19 -2.32 -5.12 -8.08
N THR A 20 -1.49 -4.22 -8.60
CA THR A 20 -1.46 -3.89 -10.04
C THR A 20 -0.94 -5.07 -10.87
N ALA A 21 0.12 -5.75 -10.42
CA ALA A 21 0.62 -6.92 -11.10
C ALA A 21 -0.44 -8.05 -11.15
N ASP A 22 -1.19 -8.22 -10.06
CA ASP A 22 -2.26 -9.21 -9.98
C ASP A 22 -3.44 -8.85 -10.89
N SER A 23 -3.79 -7.56 -11.01
CA SER A 23 -4.83 -7.11 -11.95
C SER A 23 -4.46 -7.36 -13.41
N MET A 24 -3.16 -7.33 -13.73
CA MET A 24 -2.62 -7.66 -15.04
C MET A 24 -2.32 -9.16 -15.22
N GLY A 25 -2.50 -9.99 -14.18
CA GLY A 25 -2.21 -11.43 -14.22
C GLY A 25 -0.73 -11.79 -14.24
N VAL A 26 0.16 -10.88 -13.81
CA VAL A 26 1.63 -11.05 -13.83
C VAL A 26 2.27 -11.06 -12.43
N PHE A 27 1.47 -11.22 -11.38
CA PHE A 27 1.95 -11.22 -10.00
C PHE A 27 2.94 -12.37 -9.68
N PRO A 28 2.70 -13.63 -10.11
CA PRO A 28 3.66 -14.71 -9.90
C PRO A 28 5.03 -14.42 -10.55
N GLU A 29 5.03 -13.85 -11.76
CA GLU A 29 6.22 -13.49 -12.53
C GLU A 29 6.99 -12.36 -11.84
N LEU A 30 6.28 -11.34 -11.34
CA LEU A 30 6.89 -10.26 -10.57
C LEU A 30 7.59 -10.80 -9.32
N LYS A 31 6.92 -11.65 -8.52
CA LYS A 31 7.54 -12.27 -7.34
C LYS A 31 8.76 -13.13 -7.72
N HIS A 32 8.66 -13.91 -8.80
CA HIS A 32 9.77 -14.72 -9.28
C HIS A 32 10.98 -13.85 -9.65
N PHE A 33 10.75 -12.79 -10.43
CA PHE A 33 11.80 -11.89 -10.89
C PHE A 33 12.44 -11.12 -9.73
N MET A 34 11.63 -10.65 -8.76
CA MET A 34 12.13 -10.06 -7.53
C MET A 34 12.94 -11.05 -6.69
N GLY A 35 12.52 -12.30 -6.59
CA GLY A 35 13.27 -13.33 -5.87
C GLY A 35 14.64 -13.60 -6.47
N LYS A 36 14.73 -13.55 -7.81
CA LYS A 36 15.98 -13.74 -8.54
C LYS A 36 16.93 -12.54 -8.44
N HIS A 37 16.40 -11.32 -8.55
CA HIS A 37 17.22 -10.11 -8.74
C HIS A 37 17.29 -9.20 -7.52
N ASN A 38 16.33 -9.29 -6.60
CA ASN A 38 16.28 -8.46 -5.39
C ASN A 38 15.63 -9.21 -4.19
N PRO A 39 16.20 -10.37 -3.79
CA PRO A 39 15.60 -11.25 -2.78
C PRO A 39 15.44 -10.57 -1.41
N GLY A 40 16.40 -9.73 -1.01
CA GLY A 40 16.32 -9.01 0.27
C GLY A 40 15.13 -8.05 0.34
N THR A 41 14.85 -7.32 -0.74
CA THR A 41 13.65 -6.47 -0.80
C THR A 41 12.39 -7.31 -0.80
N LEU A 42 12.35 -8.43 -1.55
CA LEU A 42 11.22 -9.34 -1.56
C LEU A 42 10.90 -9.89 -0.16
N GLU A 43 11.92 -10.25 0.62
CA GLU A 43 11.75 -10.72 2.00
C GLU A 43 11.13 -9.63 2.90
N ILE A 44 11.67 -8.41 2.83
CA ILE A 44 11.19 -7.27 3.62
C ILE A 44 9.73 -6.97 3.30
N VAL A 45 9.37 -6.88 2.01
CA VAL A 45 7.99 -6.55 1.62
C VAL A 45 7.04 -7.70 1.93
N ASN A 46 7.42 -8.96 1.74
CA ASN A 46 6.54 -10.09 2.08
C ASN A 46 6.18 -10.10 3.57
N LYS A 47 7.15 -9.80 4.45
CA LYS A 47 6.90 -9.66 5.89
C LYS A 47 6.00 -8.45 6.17
N GLY A 48 6.38 -7.28 5.65
CA GLY A 48 5.66 -6.04 5.93
C GLY A 48 4.22 -6.01 5.43
N ILE A 49 3.95 -6.52 4.23
CA ILE A 49 2.61 -6.55 3.63
C ILE A 49 1.62 -7.33 4.51
N VAL A 50 2.07 -8.39 5.16
CA VAL A 50 1.23 -9.18 6.07
C VAL A 50 1.05 -8.48 7.42
N GLU A 51 2.00 -7.67 7.88
CA GLU A 51 1.92 -7.01 9.20
C GLU A 51 1.14 -5.69 9.20
N VAL A 52 1.04 -5.03 8.05
CA VAL A 52 0.37 -3.72 7.89
C VAL A 52 -1.14 -3.76 8.15
N PRO A 53 -1.92 -4.72 7.60
CA PRO A 53 -3.39 -4.66 7.66
C PRO A 53 -4.00 -4.51 9.06
N PRO A 54 -3.61 -5.28 10.10
CA PRO A 54 -4.21 -5.14 11.43
C PRO A 54 -3.85 -3.81 12.14
N LYS A 55 -2.94 -3.01 11.56
CA LYS A 55 -2.50 -1.72 12.08
C LYS A 55 -2.83 -0.58 11.11
N ALA A 56 -3.51 -0.87 10.00
CA ALA A 56 -3.76 0.09 8.92
C ALA A 56 -4.53 1.32 9.41
N TRP A 57 -5.55 1.13 10.25
CA TRP A 57 -6.34 2.22 10.84
C TRP A 57 -5.48 3.24 11.60
N ARG A 58 -4.47 2.79 12.36
CA ARG A 58 -3.53 3.67 13.08
C ARG A 58 -2.63 4.44 12.12
N TRP A 59 -2.29 3.81 10.99
CA TRP A 59 -1.38 4.41 10.01
C TRP A 59 -2.05 5.48 9.17
N ILE A 60 -3.39 5.57 9.11
CA ILE A 60 -4.10 6.62 8.36
C ILE A 60 -3.58 8.02 8.74
N ASN A 61 -3.64 8.36 10.03
CA ASN A 61 -3.20 9.68 10.51
C ASN A 61 -1.69 9.89 10.29
N GLU A 62 -0.88 8.84 10.49
CA GLU A 62 0.57 8.93 10.25
C GLU A 62 0.87 9.18 8.76
N MET A 63 0.15 8.54 7.84
CA MET A 63 0.30 8.73 6.39
C MET A 63 -0.19 10.10 5.93
N GLN A 64 -1.28 10.60 6.52
CA GLN A 64 -1.75 11.97 6.27
C GLN A 64 -0.71 13.01 6.70
N GLN A 65 -0.10 12.84 7.88
CA GLN A 65 0.96 13.72 8.36
C GLN A 65 2.26 13.59 7.55
N ILE A 66 2.63 12.38 7.10
CA ILE A 66 3.73 12.17 6.15
C ILE A 66 3.45 12.95 4.87
N GLY A 67 2.22 12.87 4.38
CA GLY A 67 1.78 13.59 3.20
C GLY A 67 1.92 15.10 3.36
N ALA A 68 1.33 15.66 4.42
CA ALA A 68 1.44 17.09 4.73
C ALA A 68 2.91 17.53 4.84
N MET A 69 3.76 16.75 5.52
CA MET A 69 5.20 17.06 5.63
C MET A 69 5.91 17.06 4.28
N MET A 70 5.67 16.06 3.42
CA MET A 70 6.25 16.04 2.06
C MET A 70 5.77 17.24 1.23
N LYS A 71 4.50 17.60 1.37
CA LYS A 71 3.90 18.74 0.68
C LYS A 71 4.54 20.07 1.14
N ASP A 72 4.54 20.32 2.45
CA ASP A 72 4.84 21.62 3.05
C ASP A 72 6.34 21.83 3.23
N GLU A 73 7.07 20.83 3.72
CA GLU A 73 8.52 20.88 3.96
C GLU A 73 9.33 20.34 2.76
N GLY A 74 8.84 19.28 2.12
CA GLY A 74 9.52 18.64 0.99
C GLY A 74 9.30 19.34 -0.36
N GLY A 75 8.40 20.32 -0.43
CA GLY A 75 8.08 21.04 -1.67
C GLY A 75 7.35 20.19 -2.72
N PHE A 76 6.86 19.00 -2.35
CA PHE A 76 6.09 18.11 -3.23
C PHE A 76 4.63 18.56 -3.42
N SER A 77 4.31 19.79 -3.00
CA SER A 77 3.04 20.48 -3.23
C SER A 77 2.86 21.01 -4.65
N ARG A 78 3.97 21.28 -5.35
CA ARG A 78 3.95 21.77 -6.72
C ARG A 78 3.66 20.60 -7.64
N GLU A 79 2.75 20.78 -8.60
CA GLU A 79 2.76 19.98 -9.83
C GLU A 79 4.21 19.94 -10.31
N LEU A 80 4.87 18.79 -10.17
CA LEU A 80 6.18 18.56 -10.75
C LEU A 80 6.01 18.88 -12.23
N ARG A 81 6.70 19.92 -12.73
CA ARG A 81 6.53 20.43 -14.09
C ARG A 81 6.51 19.26 -15.09
N GLY A 82 5.34 18.93 -15.64
CA GLY A 82 5.14 17.80 -16.55
C GLY A 82 4.12 16.75 -16.09
N PHE A 83 3.78 16.69 -14.79
CA PHE A 83 2.78 15.78 -14.23
C PHE A 83 1.57 16.56 -13.71
N LYS A 84 0.69 16.99 -14.63
CA LYS A 84 -0.61 17.57 -14.27
C LYS A 84 -1.54 16.49 -13.74
N GLY A 85 -2.22 16.75 -12.62
CA GLY A 85 -3.27 15.87 -12.07
C GLY A 85 -2.81 14.69 -11.20
N ILE A 86 -1.50 14.43 -11.06
CA ILE A 86 -0.98 13.44 -10.12
C ILE A 86 -0.49 14.18 -8.88
N ASN A 87 -1.21 14.06 -7.77
CA ASN A 87 -0.69 14.44 -6.46
C ASN A 87 0.10 13.24 -5.89
N PRO A 88 1.44 13.20 -6.02
CA PRO A 88 2.23 12.01 -5.67
C PRO A 88 2.17 11.73 -4.16
N VAL A 89 1.93 12.79 -3.38
CA VAL A 89 1.84 12.77 -1.91
C VAL A 89 0.55 12.08 -1.44
N LEU A 90 -0.56 12.20 -2.19
CA LEU A 90 -1.80 11.45 -1.93
C LEU A 90 -1.71 9.99 -2.38
N THR A 91 -0.93 9.68 -3.42
CA THR A 91 -0.94 8.37 -4.07
C THR A 91 -0.45 7.23 -3.16
N HIS A 92 0.55 7.48 -2.30
CA HIS A 92 1.07 6.45 -1.39
C HIS A 92 0.28 6.31 -0.08
N GLY A 93 -0.43 7.36 0.36
CA GLY A 93 -1.28 7.32 1.56
C GLY A 93 -2.65 6.70 1.32
N CYS A 94 -3.22 6.86 0.12
CA CYS A 94 -4.53 6.35 -0.24
C CYS A 94 -4.65 4.84 -0.05
N LEU A 95 -3.60 4.06 -0.29
CA LEU A 95 -3.71 2.61 -0.17
C LEU A 95 -3.94 2.13 1.26
N ILE A 96 -3.36 2.80 2.25
CA ILE A 96 -3.60 2.46 3.66
C ILE A 96 -5.04 2.81 4.06
N ILE A 97 -5.58 3.90 3.51
CA ILE A 97 -6.99 4.28 3.66
C ILE A 97 -7.88 3.21 3.01
N VAL A 98 -7.58 2.80 1.78
CA VAL A 98 -8.31 1.73 1.07
C VAL A 98 -8.27 0.43 1.88
N ILE A 99 -7.11 0.00 2.38
CA ILE A 99 -7.00 -1.21 3.22
C ILE A 99 -7.88 -1.08 4.47
N ALA A 100 -7.85 0.06 5.15
CA ALA A 100 -8.54 0.25 6.41
C ALA A 100 -10.06 0.46 6.27
N GLU A 101 -10.50 1.13 5.21
CA GLU A 101 -11.89 1.58 5.05
C GLU A 101 -12.66 0.75 4.02
N ASP A 102 -11.98 0.27 2.97
CA ASP A 102 -12.62 -0.31 1.78
C ASP A 102 -12.39 -1.82 1.64
N THR A 103 -11.65 -2.45 2.55
CA THR A 103 -11.38 -3.89 2.50
C THR A 103 -11.76 -4.58 3.80
N VAL A 104 -12.01 -5.89 3.72
CA VAL A 104 -12.27 -6.73 4.90
C VAL A 104 -11.11 -6.71 5.90
N LEU A 105 -9.91 -6.34 5.46
CA LEU A 105 -8.71 -6.32 6.29
C LEU A 105 -8.72 -5.20 7.33
N GLY A 106 -9.48 -4.12 7.11
CA GLY A 106 -9.58 -3.01 8.07
C GLY A 106 -10.21 -3.39 9.41
N SER A 107 -10.97 -4.49 9.44
CA SER A 107 -11.59 -5.03 10.66
C SER A 107 -10.71 -6.05 11.40
N GLU A 108 -9.55 -6.41 10.84
CA GLU A 108 -8.67 -7.44 11.41
C GLU A 108 -7.92 -6.92 12.65
N GLN A 109 -7.78 -7.76 13.67
CA GLN A 109 -7.08 -7.42 14.92
C GLN A 109 -5.81 -8.26 15.08
N ILE A 110 -4.79 -7.68 15.72
CA ILE A 110 -3.53 -8.39 16.03
C ILE A 110 -3.86 -9.65 16.85
N GLY A 111 -3.40 -10.81 16.39
CA GLY A 111 -3.59 -12.10 17.07
C GLY A 111 -4.91 -12.82 16.79
N HIS A 112 -5.91 -12.17 16.19
CA HIS A 112 -7.23 -12.76 15.91
C HIS A 112 -7.61 -12.70 14.42
N ARG A 113 -6.60 -12.81 13.55
CA ARG A 113 -6.76 -12.58 12.12
C ARG A 113 -7.42 -13.73 11.38
N LYS A 114 -8.34 -13.43 10.46
CA LYS A 114 -8.98 -14.43 9.58
C LYS A 114 -8.52 -14.31 8.12
N ARG A 115 -8.31 -13.09 7.63
CA ARG A 115 -7.76 -12.76 6.30
C ARG A 115 -6.43 -11.99 6.43
N GLY A 116 -5.71 -11.85 5.32
CA GLY A 116 -4.46 -11.12 5.20
C GLY A 116 -3.29 -11.77 5.95
N THR A 117 -3.28 -13.10 6.06
CA THR A 117 -2.20 -13.86 6.72
C THR A 117 -1.08 -14.26 5.76
N THR A 118 -1.34 -14.19 4.45
CA THR A 118 -0.37 -14.35 3.37
C THR A 118 -0.37 -13.12 2.47
N VAL A 119 0.71 -12.93 1.70
CA VAL A 119 0.81 -11.81 0.75
C VAL A 119 -0.28 -11.91 -0.31
N GLU A 120 -0.51 -13.12 -0.81
CA GLU A 120 -1.52 -13.44 -1.82
C GLU A 120 -2.92 -13.08 -1.33
N ASP A 121 -3.24 -13.39 -0.07
CA ASP A 121 -4.55 -13.07 0.51
C ASP A 121 -4.73 -11.57 0.77
N VAL A 122 -3.65 -10.86 1.16
CA VAL A 122 -3.68 -9.39 1.26
C VAL A 122 -3.97 -8.76 -0.11
N VAL A 123 -3.27 -9.20 -1.16
CA VAL A 123 -3.47 -8.70 -2.52
C VAL A 123 -4.89 -8.95 -3.01
N ALA A 124 -5.40 -10.17 -2.81
CA ALA A 124 -6.77 -10.54 -3.17
C ALA A 124 -7.82 -9.68 -2.43
N ALA A 125 -7.70 -9.54 -1.11
CA ALA A 125 -8.63 -8.75 -0.30
C ALA A 125 -8.65 -7.26 -0.68
N VAL A 126 -7.49 -6.69 -1.06
CA VAL A 126 -7.42 -5.32 -1.55
C VAL A 126 -8.13 -5.17 -2.91
N ARG A 127 -7.93 -6.12 -3.83
CA ARG A 127 -8.65 -6.12 -5.12
C ARG A 127 -10.16 -6.25 -4.96
N GLU A 128 -10.61 -7.15 -4.09
CA GLU A 128 -12.03 -7.33 -3.76
C GLU A 128 -12.67 -6.02 -3.28
N GLY A 129 -12.00 -5.30 -2.37
CA GLY A 129 -12.46 -4.02 -1.86
C GLY A 129 -12.55 -2.93 -2.93
N MET A 130 -11.51 -2.80 -3.76
CA MET A 130 -11.47 -1.82 -4.86
C MET A 130 -12.56 -2.08 -5.93
N ALA A 131 -12.76 -3.34 -6.32
CA ALA A 131 -13.79 -3.71 -7.32
C ALA A 131 -15.23 -3.53 -6.81
N THR A 132 -15.45 -3.52 -5.50
CA THR A 132 -16.76 -3.28 -4.89
C THR A 132 -17.13 -1.80 -4.94
N LYS A 133 -16.15 -0.90 -4.75
CA LYS A 133 -16.35 0.56 -4.85
C LYS A 133 -16.71 1.00 -6.28
N GLU A 134 -16.03 0.46 -7.29
CA GLU A 134 -16.31 0.78 -8.71
C GLU A 134 -17.73 0.40 -9.18
N LYS A 135 -18.44 -0.47 -8.46
CA LYS A 135 -19.83 -0.86 -8.79
C LYS A 135 -20.89 0.01 -8.10
N VAL A 136 -20.50 0.82 -7.13
CA VAL A 136 -21.39 1.65 -6.31
C VAL A 136 -21.39 3.11 -6.78
N GLU A 137 -20.36 3.53 -7.53
CA GLU A 137 -20.30 4.79 -8.30
C GLU A 137 -20.87 4.63 -9.72
#